data_AF-A0A2A8VAL4-F1
#
_entry.id   AF-A0A2A8VAL4-F1
#
_cell.length_a   1.000
_cell.length_b   1.000
_cell.length_c   1.000
_cell.angle_alpha   90.00
_cell.angle_beta   90.00
_cell.angle_gamma   90.00
#
_symmetry.space_group_name_H-M   'P 1'
#
loop_
_entity.id
_entity.type
_entity.pdbx_description
1 polymer ?
#
loop_
_entity_poly.entity_id
_entity_poly.type
_entity_poly.pdbx_seq_one_letter_code
_entity_poly.pdbx_strand_id
1 'polypeptide(L)' 'MLTKIRKTISIVVLAVALYGLFSDHNDLLPFTMAGLAVMMVIMGAEEHQKDRKSYRSYLFFAVSLFLILVTIKDFIH' A
#
# COMPACT_ATOMS: atom_id res chain seq x y z
N MET A 1 -14.68 -2.23 10.31
CA MET A 1 -13.59 -1.49 10.99
C MET A 1 -12.40 -1.23 10.06
N LEU A 2 -11.93 -2.24 9.32
CA LEU A 2 -10.86 -2.09 8.32
C LEU A 2 -11.10 -0.96 7.32
N THR A 3 -12.35 -0.71 6.93
CA THR A 3 -12.68 0.34 5.95
C THR A 3 -12.41 1.75 6.44
N LYS A 4 -12.59 1.99 7.74
CA LYS A 4 -12.27 3.28 8.36
C LYS A 4 -10.76 3.47 8.44
N ILE A 5 -10.04 2.43 8.87
CA ILE A 5 -8.57 2.40 8.93
C ILE A 5 -7.97 2.61 7.54
N ARG A 6 -8.49 1.91 6.53
CA ARG A 6 -8.10 2.09 5.12
C ARG A 6 -8.23 3.54 4.71
N LYS A 7 -9.37 4.19 4.98
CA LYS A 7 -9.62 5.58 4.57
C LYS A 7 -8.63 6.54 5.22
N THR A 8 -8.31 6.37 6.50
CA THR A 8 -7.32 7.20 7.19
C THR A 8 -5.92 6.99 6.59
N ILE A 9 -5.51 5.74 6.38
CA ILE A 9 -4.21 5.42 5.76
C ILE A 9 -4.15 5.95 4.33
N SER A 10 -5.23 5.86 3.54
CA SER A 10 -5.31 6.43 2.19
C SER A 10 -5.03 7.92 2.17
N ILE A 11 -5.59 8.67 3.12
CA ILE A 11 -5.37 10.12 3.20
C ILE A 11 -3.90 10.43 3.51
N VAL A 12 -3.29 9.69 4.45
CA VAL A 12 -1.88 9.88 4.82
C VAL A 12 -0.96 9.55 3.66
N VAL A 13 -1.15 8.39 3.00
CA VAL A 13 -0.33 7.96 1.87
C VAL A 13 -0.46 8.93 0.70
N LEU A 14 -1.66 9.44 0.44
CA LEU A 14 -1.89 10.45 -0.60
C LEU A 14 -1.16 11.76 -0.29
N ALA A 15 -1.18 12.22 0.97
CA ALA A 15 -0.46 13.42 1.38
C ALA A 15 1.06 13.27 1.22
N VAL A 16 1.61 12.11 1.61
CA VAL A 16 3.04 11.79 1.42
C VAL A 16 3.40 11.72 -0.06
N ALA A 17 2.54 11.11 -0.90
CA ALA A 17 2.76 11.01 -2.34
C ALA A 17 2.72 12.38 -3.03
N LEU A 18 1.78 13.24 -2.67
CA LEU A 18 1.71 14.60 -3.16
C LEU A 18 2.95 15.40 -2.72
N TYR A 19 3.35 15.28 -1.46
CA TYR A 19 4.54 15.97 -0.95
C TYR A 19 5.82 15.53 -1.68
N GLY A 20 6.00 14.22 -1.87
CA GLY A 20 7.13 13.68 -2.64
C GLY A 20 7.14 14.16 -4.10
N LEU A 21 5.98 14.19 -4.75
CA LEU A 21 5.83 14.66 -6.13
C LEU A 21 6.20 16.15 -6.30
N PHE A 22 5.76 17.00 -5.37
CA PHE A 22 6.03 18.44 -5.43
C PHE A 22 7.45 18.80 -4.96
N SER A 23 8.06 17.98 -4.11
CA SER A 23 9.36 18.27 -3.50
C SER A 23 10.54 17.65 -4.26
N ASP A 24 10.28 16.93 -5.36
CA ASP A 24 11.27 16.19 -6.17
C ASP A 24 12.18 15.25 -5.34
N HIS A 25 11.73 14.89 -4.14
CA HIS A 25 12.43 14.01 -3.22
C HIS A 25 12.00 12.58 -3.49
N ASN A 26 12.77 11.90 -4.35
CA ASN A 26 12.63 10.46 -4.56
C ASN A 26 12.84 9.64 -3.27
N ASP A 27 13.46 10.22 -2.24
CA ASP A 27 13.61 9.57 -0.93
C ASP A 27 12.27 9.27 -0.25
N LEU A 28 11.17 9.94 -0.64
CA LEU A 28 9.82 9.65 -0.14
C LEU A 28 9.11 8.54 -0.92
N LEU A 29 9.60 8.17 -2.10
CA LEU A 29 9.06 7.09 -2.92
C LEU A 29 8.95 5.76 -2.14
N PRO A 30 9.98 5.28 -1.42
CA PRO A 30 9.87 4.05 -0.64
C PRO A 30 8.80 4.14 0.46
N PHE A 31 8.63 5.31 1.09
CA PHE A 31 7.58 5.52 2.09
C PHE A 31 6.18 5.48 1.48
N THR A 32 5.99 6.03 0.27
CA THR A 32 4.72 5.93 -0.45
C THR A 32 4.41 4.51 -0.86
N MET A 33 5.40 3.77 -1.36
CA MET A 33 5.24 2.36 -1.76
C MET A 33 4.94 1.46 -0.55
N ALA A 34 5.60 1.69 0.59
CA ALA A 34 5.29 1.01 1.84
C ALA A 34 3.84 1.25 2.27
N GLY A 35 3.38 2.50 2.20
CA GLY A 35 2.01 2.87 2.52
C GLY A 35 0.98 2.21 1.59
N LEU A 36 1.28 2.15 0.29
CA LEU A 36 0.46 1.43 -0.68
C LEU A 36 0.45 -0.08 -0.42
N ALA A 37 1.58 -0.67 -0.03
CA ALA A 37 1.65 -2.09 0.33
C ALA A 37 0.72 -2.43 1.48
N VAL A 38 0.72 -1.61 2.55
CA VAL A 38 -0.19 -1.75 3.70
C VAL A 38 -1.66 -1.64 3.26
N MET A 39 -1.97 -0.70 2.37
CA MET A 39 -3.33 -0.57 1.81
C MET A 39 -3.76 -1.81 1.03
N MET A 40 -2.86 -2.42 0.26
CA MET A 40 -3.13 -3.65 -0.48
C MET A 40 -3.38 -4.83 0.46
N VAL A 41 -2.65 -4.95 1.58
CA VAL A 41 -2.95 -5.96 2.63
C VAL A 41 -4.36 -5.76 3.18
N ILE A 42 -4.72 -4.52 3.52
CA ILE A 42 -6.03 -4.20 4.09
C ILE A 42 -7.15 -4.51 3.10
N MET A 43 -6.98 -4.17 1.81
CA MET A 43 -7.94 -4.49 0.76
C MET A 43 -8.05 -6.00 0.51
N GLY A 44 -6.92 -6.72 0.49
CA GLY A 44 -6.91 -8.18 0.40
C GLY A 44 -7.64 -8.85 1.57
N ALA A 45 -7.43 -8.34 2.79
CA ALA A 45 -8.10 -8.82 4.00
C ALA A 45 -9.61 -8.50 4.01
N GLU A 46 -10.02 -7.31 3.55
CA GLU A 46 -11.44 -6.97 3.39
C GLU A 46 -12.13 -7.87 2.37
N GLU A 47 -11.49 -8.09 1.21
CA GLU A 47 -12.02 -8.96 0.17
C GLU A 47 -12.11 -10.41 0.64
N HIS A 48 -11.12 -10.88 1.42
CA HIS A 48 -11.14 -12.23 2.02
C HIS A 48 -12.27 -12.40 3.04
N GLN A 49 -12.53 -11.36 3.85
CA GLN A 49 -13.63 -11.38 4.82
C GLN A 49 -14.99 -11.38 4.13
N LYS A 50 -15.10 -10.71 2.99
CA LYS A 50 -16.36 -10.60 2.24
C LYS A 50 -16.65 -11.86 1.41
N ASP A 51 -15.62 -12.43 0.79
CA ASP A 51 -15.69 -13.69 0.05
C ASP A 51 -14.36 -14.46 0.17
N ARG A 52 -14.38 -15.52 1.01
CA ARG A 52 -13.19 -16.31 1.34
C ARG A 52 -12.57 -17.03 0.13
N LYS A 53 -13.29 -17.18 -1.00
CA LYS A 53 -12.77 -17.81 -2.23
C LYS A 53 -12.49 -16.80 -3.35
N SER A 54 -12.52 -15.50 -3.06
CA SER A 54 -12.25 -14.49 -4.09
C SER A 54 -10.78 -14.51 -4.51
N TYR A 55 -10.53 -14.89 -5.76
CA TYR A 55 -9.21 -14.80 -6.41
C TYR A 55 -8.60 -13.39 -6.31
N ARG A 56 -9.45 -12.35 -6.21
CA ARG A 56 -9.04 -10.96 -6.06
C ARG A 56 -8.30 -10.70 -4.75
N SER A 57 -8.67 -11.40 -3.67
CA SER A 57 -7.98 -11.29 -2.39
C SER A 57 -6.51 -11.72 -2.51
N TYR A 58 -6.24 -12.84 -3.17
CA TYR A 58 -4.88 -13.32 -3.42
C TYR A 58 -4.06 -12.36 -4.29
N LEU A 59 -4.68 -11.74 -5.30
CA LEU A 59 -4.01 -10.72 -6.10
C LEU A 59 -3.59 -9.51 -5.25
N PHE A 60 -4.45 -9.04 -4.35
CA PHE A 60 -4.09 -7.93 -3.45
C PHE A 60 -2.92 -8.27 -2.53
N PHE A 61 -2.86 -9.48 -1.98
CA PHE A 61 -1.71 -9.93 -1.20
C PHE A 61 -0.44 -10.05 -2.05
N ALA A 62 -0.53 -10.57 -3.28
CA ALA A 62 0.61 -10.67 -4.18
C ALA A 62 1.18 -9.29 -4.55
N VAL A 63 0.31 -8.32 -4.86
CA VAL A 63 0.70 -6.94 -5.15
C VAL A 63 1.33 -6.29 -3.91
N SER A 64 0.78 -6.52 -2.73
CA SER A 64 1.38 -6.03 -1.48
C SER A 64 2.80 -6.57 -1.28
N LEU A 65 3.01 -7.87 -1.49
CA LEU A 65 4.33 -8.50 -1.38
C LEU A 65 5.32 -7.88 -2.37
N PHE A 66 4.89 -7.65 -3.60
CA PHE A 66 5.70 -6.99 -4.62
C PHE A 66 6.08 -5.56 -4.21
N LEU A 67 5.14 -4.76 -3.71
CA LEU A 67 5.41 -3.40 -3.24
C LEU A 67 6.40 -3.38 -2.06
N ILE A 68 6.35 -4.36 -1.17
CA ILE A 68 7.33 -4.51 -0.08
C ILE A 68 8.72 -4.80 -0.66
N LEU A 69 8.83 -5.69 -1.65
CA LEU A 69 10.11 -5.99 -2.30
C LEU A 69 10.69 -4.76 -2.99
N VAL A 70 9.86 -3.98 -3.69
CA VAL A 70 10.31 -2.74 -4.34
C VAL A 70 10.76 -1.73 -3.28
N THR A 71 9.99 -1.56 -2.20
CA THR A 71 10.35 -0.67 -1.08
C THR A 71 11.72 -1.04 -0.48
N ILE A 72 11.96 -2.33 -0.24
CA ILE A 72 13.24 -2.81 0.31
C ILE A 72 14.38 -2.56 -0.67
N LYS A 73 14.16 -2.79 -1.97
CA LYS A 73 15.17 -2.55 -3.01
C LYS A 73 15.57 -1.07 -3.06
N ASP A 74 14.58 -0.19 -3.02
CA ASP A 74 14.76 1.28 -3.09
C ASP A 74 15.37 1.85 -1.80
N PHE A 75 15.22 1.16 -0.67
CA PHE A 75 15.85 1.54 0.60
C PHE A 75 17.31 1.06 0.71
N ILE A 76 17.66 -0.03 0.01
CA ILE A 76 19.00 -0.63 0.04
C ILE A 76 19.93 -0.01 -1.03
N HIS A 77 19.38 0.62 -2.07
CA HIS A 77 20.13 1.16 -3.21
C HIS A 77 20.16 2.68 -3.21
#